data_AF-A0A4Q0S406-F1
#
_entry.id   AF-A0A4Q0S406-F1
#
_cell.length_a   1.000
_cell.length_b   1.000
_cell.length_c   1.000
_cell.angle_alpha   90.00
_cell.angle_beta   90.00
_cell.angle_gamma   90.00
#
_symmetry.space_group_name_H-M   'P 1'
#
loop_
_entity.id
_entity.type
_entity.pdbx_description
1 polymer ?
#
loop_
_entity_poly.entity_id
_entity_poly.type
_entity_poly.pdbx_seq_one_letter_code
_entity_poly.pdbx_strand_id
1 'polypeptide(L)'
;MAYSEDHIALAAEYALGTLDADERAQVETMMAVDEAFAEIVRAWSFRLGALNQMVGSLEPRPIVWENIGSEIARTAQAQQPPALDEASPPPPPPASELPASERAEPATEVAQTPAVPHAEAGPPEMPRPEPDALADVAPQFVPQVHAPDLASVRAPPAAVADDGNVIRLEGRVKRWRSIASVAGALAAALFVTLSLQIFLPDALPNGLRPAPRIQTVEVKTPAAPLAASAQYVALLQDQAGGPAFILTIDGATRNFTVRKVGATPEPGKSFELWLISDKLPRPRSLGVIGAGDFTARPLLASYDAEVVNGATYAVTVEQAGGSPNGQPTSSPVFSGKLIETVPPSQPQAPAKK
;
A
#
# COMPACT_ATOMS: atom_id res chain seq x y z
N MET A 1 -0.63 19.02 4.49
CA MET A 1 0.40 19.11 5.55
C MET A 1 1.40 17.99 5.33
N ALA A 2 2.67 18.15 5.67
CA ALA A 2 3.61 17.04 5.62
C ALA A 2 3.41 16.18 6.88
N TYR A 3 3.18 14.87 6.71
CA TYR A 3 3.09 13.93 7.82
C TYR A 3 4.48 13.68 8.40
N SER A 4 4.57 13.54 9.73
CA SER A 4 5.82 13.09 10.35
C SER A 4 6.10 11.63 10.02
N GLU A 5 7.36 11.24 10.16
CA GLU A 5 7.80 9.86 10.01
C GLU A 5 6.99 8.90 10.89
N ASP A 6 6.67 9.31 12.13
CA ASP A 6 5.87 8.54 13.07
C ASP A 6 4.47 8.24 12.55
N HIS A 7 3.82 9.22 11.91
CA HIS A 7 2.49 9.00 11.31
C HIS A 7 2.55 8.01 10.15
N ILE A 8 3.63 8.06 9.35
CA ILE A 8 3.82 7.14 8.23
C ILE A 8 4.09 5.72 8.74
N ALA A 9 4.86 5.59 9.82
CA ALA A 9 5.11 4.32 10.50
C ALA A 9 3.83 3.74 11.09
N LEU A 10 3.06 4.55 11.83
CA LEU A 10 1.77 4.15 12.41
C LEU A 10 0.78 3.68 11.34
N ALA A 11 0.73 4.34 10.19
CA ALA A 11 -0.09 3.92 9.05
C ALA A 11 0.36 2.56 8.47
N ALA A 12 1.67 2.29 8.44
CA ALA A 12 2.21 1.02 7.98
C ALA A 12 1.90 -0.12 8.97
N GLU A 13 2.03 0.13 10.27
CA GLU A 13 1.71 -0.84 11.33
C GLU A 13 0.22 -1.17 11.38
N TYR A 14 -0.63 -0.17 11.19
CA TYR A 14 -2.06 -0.38 11.03
C TYR A 14 -2.35 -1.29 9.82
N ALA A 15 -1.74 -1.01 8.66
CA ALA A 15 -1.92 -1.78 7.44
C ALA A 15 -1.39 -3.23 7.57
N LEU A 16 -0.33 -3.44 8.35
CA LEU A 16 0.20 -4.77 8.68
C LEU A 16 -0.66 -5.50 9.72
N GLY A 17 -1.46 -4.76 10.48
CA GLY A 17 -2.32 -5.28 11.53
C GLY A 17 -1.59 -5.57 12.84
N THR A 18 -0.43 -4.94 13.09
CA THR A 18 0.40 -5.17 14.28
C THR A 18 0.07 -4.27 15.47
N LEU A 19 -0.80 -3.27 15.28
CA LEU A 19 -1.25 -2.37 16.35
C LEU A 19 -2.16 -3.08 17.35
N ASP A 20 -2.10 -2.63 18.60
CA ASP A 20 -3.06 -3.05 19.61
C ASP A 20 -4.46 -2.43 19.39
N ALA A 21 -5.40 -2.76 20.28
CA ALA A 21 -6.79 -2.33 20.13
C ALA A 21 -6.97 -0.80 20.29
N ASP A 22 -6.22 -0.17 21.18
CA ASP A 22 -6.37 1.25 21.49
C ASP A 22 -5.71 2.10 20.39
N GLU A 23 -4.52 1.71 19.93
CA GLU A 23 -3.82 2.34 18.82
C GLU A 23 -4.59 2.20 17.51
N ARG A 24 -5.21 1.05 17.28
CA ARG A 24 -6.09 0.83 16.12
C ARG A 24 -7.29 1.77 16.14
N ALA A 25 -7.96 1.92 17.28
CA ALA A 25 -9.10 2.83 17.43
C ALA A 25 -8.69 4.30 17.22
N GLN A 26 -7.49 4.68 17.66
CA GLN A 26 -6.91 5.98 17.39
C GLN A 26 -6.73 6.21 15.88
N VAL A 27 -6.12 5.26 15.17
CA VAL A 27 -5.92 5.35 13.72
C VAL A 27 -7.24 5.40 12.97
N GLU A 28 -8.24 4.61 13.35
CA GLU A 28 -9.58 4.64 12.75
C GLU A 28 -10.25 6.01 12.93
N THR A 29 -10.11 6.60 14.12
CA THR A 29 -10.60 7.96 14.40
C THR A 29 -9.87 8.99 13.54
N MET A 30 -8.54 8.87 13.41
CA MET A 30 -7.76 9.75 12.54
C MET A 30 -8.19 9.62 11.08
N MET A 31 -8.42 8.41 10.57
CA MET A 31 -8.89 8.17 9.20
C MET A 31 -10.30 8.71 8.96
N ALA A 32 -11.16 8.74 9.98
CA ALA A 32 -12.50 9.32 9.87
C ALA A 32 -12.48 10.85 9.74
N VAL A 33 -11.44 11.49 10.28
CA VAL A 33 -11.29 12.96 10.30
C VAL A 33 -10.36 13.47 9.20
N ASP A 34 -9.31 12.73 8.86
CA ASP A 34 -8.26 13.10 7.91
C ASP A 34 -8.18 12.11 6.73
N GLU A 35 -8.78 12.53 5.62
CA GLU A 35 -8.79 11.75 4.38
C GLU A 35 -7.39 11.57 3.78
N ALA A 36 -6.49 12.56 3.95
CA ALA A 36 -5.13 12.44 3.42
C ALA A 36 -4.30 11.40 4.21
N PHE A 37 -4.58 11.22 5.50
CA PHE A 37 -3.98 10.16 6.30
C PHE A 37 -4.55 8.79 5.91
N ALA A 38 -5.87 8.72 5.67
CA ALA A 38 -6.52 7.51 5.17
C ALA A 38 -5.91 7.02 3.84
N GLU A 39 -5.54 7.94 2.94
CA GLU A 39 -4.86 7.60 1.70
C GLU A 39 -3.45 7.01 1.91
N ILE A 40 -2.72 7.44 2.96
CA ILE A 40 -1.42 6.85 3.31
C ILE A 40 -1.60 5.40 3.80
N VAL A 41 -2.60 5.15 4.64
CA VAL A 41 -2.95 3.80 5.11
C VAL A 41 -3.35 2.91 3.94
N ARG A 42 -4.18 3.41 3.01
CA ARG A 42 -4.57 2.69 1.78
C ARG A 42 -3.38 2.37 0.90
N ALA A 43 -2.45 3.31 0.74
CA ALA A 43 -1.24 3.09 -0.04
C ALA A 43 -0.37 1.97 0.56
N TRP A 44 -0.24 1.92 1.90
CA TRP A 44 0.46 0.83 2.57
C TRP A 44 -0.25 -0.51 2.43
N SER A 45 -1.57 -0.56 2.63
CA SER A 45 -2.39 -1.76 2.44
C SER A 45 -2.23 -2.31 1.01
N PHE A 46 -2.26 -1.44 0.00
CA PHE A 46 -2.07 -1.83 -1.40
C PHE A 46 -0.67 -2.41 -1.66
N ARG A 47 0.39 -1.76 -1.15
CA ARG A 47 1.77 -2.25 -1.29
C ARG A 47 1.96 -3.63 -0.65
N LEU A 48 1.43 -3.82 0.56
CA LEU A 48 1.54 -5.07 1.30
C LEU A 48 0.63 -6.16 0.73
N GLY A 49 -0.51 -5.79 0.11
CA GLY A 49 -1.42 -6.73 -0.54
C GLY A 49 -0.79 -7.56 -1.66
N ALA A 50 0.26 -7.05 -2.31
CA ALA A 50 1.02 -7.81 -3.31
C ALA A 50 1.71 -9.05 -2.70
N LEU A 51 2.11 -8.99 -1.42
CA LEU A 51 2.72 -10.13 -0.72
C LEU A 51 1.74 -11.28 -0.51
N ASN A 52 0.45 -10.97 -0.31
CA ASN A 52 -0.60 -12.00 -0.18
C ASN A 52 -0.76 -12.83 -1.46
N GLN A 53 -0.41 -12.30 -2.64
CA GLN A 53 -0.44 -13.04 -3.89
C GLN A 53 0.67 -14.11 -3.98
N MET A 54 1.68 -14.03 -3.11
CA MET A 54 2.77 -15.02 -3.04
C MET A 54 2.40 -16.22 -2.17
N VAL A 55 1.29 -16.16 -1.44
CA VAL A 55 0.80 -17.25 -0.59
C VAL A 55 -0.12 -18.15 -1.41
N GLY A 56 0.08 -19.46 -1.31
CA GLY A 56 -0.79 -20.43 -1.98
C GLY A 56 -2.21 -20.45 -1.41
N SER A 57 -3.21 -20.71 -2.25
CA SER A 57 -4.59 -20.91 -1.82
C SER A 57 -4.70 -22.18 -0.97
N LEU A 58 -5.29 -22.06 0.22
CA LEU A 58 -5.66 -23.18 1.07
C LEU A 58 -7.17 -23.25 1.15
N GLU A 59 -7.75 -24.37 0.71
CA GLU A 59 -9.21 -24.57 0.78
C GLU A 59 -9.63 -24.70 2.26
N PRO A 60 -10.53 -23.84 2.76
CA PRO A 60 -11.06 -23.98 4.11
C PRO A 60 -11.86 -25.27 4.25
N ARG A 61 -12.03 -25.74 5.49
CA ARG A 61 -12.94 -26.87 5.75
C ARG A 61 -14.39 -26.46 5.39
N PRO A 62 -15.22 -27.33 4.78
CA PRO A 62 -16.58 -26.98 4.34
C PRO A 62 -17.47 -26.41 5.46
N ILE A 63 -17.31 -26.88 6.69
CA ILE A 63 -18.06 -26.39 7.87
C ILE A 63 -17.85 -24.89 8.13
N VAL A 64 -16.72 -24.31 7.71
CA VAL A 64 -16.44 -22.88 7.87
C VAL A 64 -17.46 -22.05 7.08
N TRP A 65 -17.80 -22.48 5.86
CA TRP A 65 -18.80 -21.80 5.04
C TRP A 65 -20.21 -21.87 5.63
N GLU A 66 -20.59 -23.02 6.19
CA GLU A 66 -21.88 -23.21 6.86
C GLU A 66 -22.02 -22.34 8.12
N ASN A 67 -20.94 -22.25 8.92
CA ASN A 67 -20.89 -21.38 10.09
C ASN A 67 -20.99 -19.90 9.70
N ILE A 68 -20.26 -19.47 8.67
CA ILE A 68 -20.31 -18.09 8.16
C ILE A 68 -21.72 -17.76 7.67
N GLY A 69 -22.34 -18.66 6.89
CA GLY A 69 -23.72 -18.46 6.40
C GLY A 69 -24.72 -18.33 7.55
N SER A 70 -24.57 -19.15 8.58
CA SER A 70 -25.43 -19.12 9.79
C SER A 70 -25.26 -17.83 10.59
N GLU A 71 -24.03 -17.35 10.79
CA GLU A 71 -23.79 -16.10 11.52
C GLU A 71 -24.24 -14.86 10.73
N ILE A 72 -24.07 -14.85 9.41
CA ILE A 72 -24.62 -13.77 8.56
C ILE A 72 -26.15 -13.74 8.66
N ALA A 73 -26.81 -14.89 8.59
CA ALA A 73 -28.26 -14.98 8.71
C ALA A 73 -28.75 -14.51 10.09
N ARG A 74 -28.06 -14.89 11.17
CA ARG A 74 -28.35 -14.42 12.53
C ARG A 74 -28.18 -12.91 12.65
N THR A 75 -27.08 -12.36 12.13
CA THR A 75 -26.79 -10.92 12.18
C THR A 75 -27.84 -10.12 11.41
N ALA A 76 -28.26 -10.61 10.24
CA ALA A 76 -29.34 -10.01 9.46
C ALA A 76 -30.68 -10.01 10.20
N GLN A 77 -31.01 -11.09 10.92
CA GLN A 77 -32.23 -11.15 11.75
C GLN A 77 -32.16 -10.19 12.95
N ALA A 78 -30.99 -10.03 13.57
CA ALA A 78 -30.80 -9.08 14.67
C ALA A 78 -30.86 -7.61 14.23
N GLN A 79 -30.55 -7.32 12.97
CA GLN A 79 -30.65 -5.98 12.38
C GLN A 79 -32.05 -5.66 11.83
N GLN A 80 -32.95 -6.64 11.76
CA GLN A 80 -34.35 -6.41 11.41
C GLN A 80 -35.04 -5.73 12.60
N PRO A 81 -35.55 -4.48 12.46
CA PRO A 81 -36.30 -3.84 13.53
C PRO A 81 -37.51 -4.72 13.90
N PRO A 82 -37.87 -4.81 15.20
CA PRO A 82 -39.03 -5.60 15.61
C PRO A 82 -40.23 -5.13 14.81
N ALA A 83 -40.80 -6.03 14.01
CA ALA A 83 -42.10 -5.80 13.40
C ALA A 83 -43.05 -5.47 14.54
N LEU A 84 -43.66 -4.28 14.50
CA LEU A 84 -44.71 -3.88 15.44
C LEU A 84 -45.72 -5.02 15.48
N ASP A 85 -45.81 -5.68 16.64
CA ASP A 85 -46.67 -6.83 16.87
C ASP A 85 -48.06 -6.59 16.25
N GLU A 86 -48.34 -7.31 15.16
CA GLU A 86 -49.71 -7.49 14.71
C GLU A 86 -50.42 -8.23 15.84
N ALA A 87 -51.28 -7.49 16.55
CA ALA A 87 -51.88 -7.87 17.81
C ALA A 87 -52.38 -9.33 17.81
N SER A 88 -51.74 -10.18 18.61
CA SER A 88 -52.31 -11.46 18.97
C SER A 88 -53.71 -11.24 19.59
N PRO A 89 -54.73 -12.04 19.24
CA PRO A 89 -56.02 -11.97 19.91
C PRO A 89 -55.85 -12.23 21.42
N PRO A 90 -56.59 -11.52 22.29
CA PRO A 90 -56.39 -11.64 23.72
C PRO A 90 -56.75 -13.06 24.21
N PRO A 91 -55.95 -13.66 25.12
CA PRO A 91 -56.29 -14.94 25.73
C PRO A 91 -57.50 -14.81 26.66
N PRO A 92 -58.34 -15.85 26.81
CA PRO A 92 -59.43 -15.85 27.79
C PRO A 92 -58.89 -15.89 29.25
N PRO A 93 -59.67 -15.38 30.22
CA PRO A 93 -59.22 -15.15 31.60
C PRO A 93 -58.98 -16.46 32.39
N PRO A 94 -58.20 -16.41 33.49
CA PRO A 94 -57.64 -17.59 34.14
C PRO A 94 -58.64 -18.26 35.09
N ALA A 95 -58.65 -19.59 35.10
CA ALA A 95 -59.22 -20.37 36.19
C ALA A 95 -58.12 -20.67 37.21
N SER A 96 -58.34 -20.23 38.43
CA SER A 96 -57.53 -20.48 39.62
C SER A 96 -57.37 -21.98 39.90
N GLU A 97 -56.16 -22.44 40.22
CA GLU A 97 -55.77 -22.95 41.54
C GLU A 97 -54.41 -23.69 41.49
N LEU A 98 -53.53 -23.25 42.38
CA LEU A 98 -52.27 -23.85 42.87
C LEU A 98 -52.57 -25.15 43.67
N PRO A 99 -51.61 -26.05 44.04
CA PRO A 99 -50.26 -25.66 44.49
C PRO A 99 -49.07 -26.61 44.26
N ALA A 100 -47.91 -25.97 44.42
CA ALA A 100 -46.62 -26.40 44.98
C ALA A 100 -46.32 -27.89 45.26
N SER A 101 -45.19 -28.34 44.72
CA SER A 101 -44.23 -29.31 45.28
C SER A 101 -42.90 -28.99 44.61
N GLU A 102 -41.94 -28.31 45.26
CA GLU A 102 -40.97 -28.80 46.24
C GLU A 102 -39.93 -29.77 45.67
N ARG A 103 -38.65 -29.49 46.00
CA ARG A 103 -37.40 -30.26 45.81
C ARG A 103 -36.76 -30.18 44.42
N ALA A 104 -35.44 -30.07 44.26
CA ALA A 104 -34.31 -30.01 45.19
C ALA A 104 -33.10 -29.45 44.42
N GLU A 105 -32.27 -28.65 45.08
CA GLU A 105 -30.90 -28.38 44.64
C GLU A 105 -30.05 -29.66 44.74
N PRO A 106 -28.96 -29.74 43.96
CA PRO A 106 -27.75 -30.28 44.52
C PRO A 106 -26.58 -29.29 44.43
N ALA A 107 -25.85 -29.28 45.52
CA ALA A 107 -24.59 -28.61 45.75
C ALA A 107 -23.48 -29.11 44.80
N THR A 108 -22.56 -28.21 44.47
CA THR A 108 -21.19 -28.59 44.12
C THR A 108 -20.22 -27.76 44.95
N GLU A 109 -19.35 -28.49 45.63
CA GLU A 109 -18.40 -28.10 46.65
C GLU A 109 -16.98 -27.98 46.05
N VAL A 110 -16.10 -27.26 46.76
CA VAL A 110 -14.61 -27.31 46.74
C VAL A 110 -13.90 -26.71 45.49
N ALA A 111 -13.43 -25.46 45.54
CA ALA A 111 -12.12 -24.99 46.02
C ALA A 111 -10.92 -25.31 45.10
N GLN A 112 -10.17 -24.26 44.70
CA GLN A 112 -8.77 -24.02 45.11
C GLN A 112 -8.06 -23.04 44.14
N THR A 113 -7.61 -21.93 44.70
CA THR A 113 -6.56 -21.05 44.16
C THR A 113 -5.20 -21.77 44.22
N PRO A 114 -4.26 -21.46 43.31
CA PRO A 114 -2.99 -20.95 43.83
C PRO A 114 -2.43 -19.76 43.05
N ALA A 115 -1.85 -18.85 43.83
CA ALA A 115 -0.99 -17.76 43.42
C ALA A 115 0.47 -18.20 43.39
N VAL A 116 1.26 -17.75 42.42
CA VAL A 116 2.73 -17.54 42.53
C VAL A 116 3.22 -16.64 41.37
N PRO A 117 4.42 -16.01 41.43
CA PRO A 117 4.56 -14.55 41.34
C PRO A 117 5.46 -14.06 40.19
N HIS A 118 5.51 -12.73 40.05
CA HIS A 118 6.53 -11.99 39.30
C HIS A 118 7.96 -12.29 39.79
N ALA A 119 8.90 -12.45 38.86
CA ALA A 119 10.32 -12.20 39.10
C ALA A 119 11.01 -11.71 37.82
N GLU A 120 11.46 -10.47 37.93
CA GLU A 120 12.28 -9.66 37.04
C GLU A 120 13.69 -10.27 36.89
N ALA A 121 14.24 -10.29 35.67
CA ALA A 121 15.59 -10.74 35.40
C ALA A 121 16.35 -9.70 34.55
N GLY A 122 17.22 -8.95 35.21
CA GLY A 122 18.26 -8.14 34.58
C GLY A 122 19.44 -9.00 34.10
N PRO A 123 20.26 -8.50 33.15
CA PRO A 123 21.33 -9.27 32.53
C PRO A 123 22.65 -9.21 33.33
N PRO A 124 23.49 -10.26 33.34
CA PRO A 124 24.83 -10.18 33.91
C PRO A 124 25.92 -9.88 32.87
N GLU A 125 26.89 -9.12 33.36
CA GLU A 125 28.18 -8.76 32.79
C GLU A 125 29.18 -9.91 32.83
N MET A 126 30.09 -9.98 31.84
CA MET A 126 31.24 -10.90 31.83
C MET A 126 32.51 -10.17 31.31
N PRO A 127 33.72 -10.58 31.77
CA PRO A 127 34.91 -9.73 31.76
C PRO A 127 35.94 -10.04 30.66
N ARG A 128 36.88 -9.09 30.54
CA ARG A 128 38.12 -9.05 29.73
C ARG A 128 39.03 -10.27 29.92
N PRO A 129 39.87 -10.59 28.91
CA PRO A 129 41.29 -10.80 29.19
C PRO A 129 42.26 -10.18 28.14
N GLU A 130 43.46 -9.87 28.61
CA GLU A 130 44.74 -9.66 27.90
C GLU A 130 45.74 -10.73 28.44
N PRO A 131 47.04 -10.85 28.03
CA PRO A 131 47.84 -10.26 26.93
C PRO A 131 48.75 -11.31 26.19
N ASP A 132 49.78 -10.80 25.47
CA ASP A 132 51.07 -11.37 25.01
C ASP A 132 51.20 -11.59 23.47
N ALA A 133 52.29 -11.27 22.75
CA ALA A 133 53.60 -10.67 23.07
C ALA A 133 54.41 -10.40 21.76
N LEU A 134 55.31 -9.38 21.78
CA LEU A 134 56.62 -9.18 21.08
C LEU A 134 56.67 -9.12 19.51
N ALA A 135 57.59 -8.45 18.79
CA ALA A 135 58.94 -7.88 18.99
C ALA A 135 59.18 -6.79 17.90
N ASP A 136 59.84 -5.64 18.16
CA ASP A 136 61.29 -5.33 18.14
C ASP A 136 61.87 -4.87 16.76
N VAL A 137 62.94 -4.05 16.86
CA VAL A 137 63.96 -3.62 15.89
C VAL A 137 63.95 -2.14 15.46
N ALA A 138 64.98 -1.43 15.94
CA ALA A 138 65.51 -0.17 15.43
C ALA A 138 67.02 -0.32 15.13
N PRO A 139 67.60 0.41 14.15
CA PRO A 139 69.05 0.54 14.04
C PRO A 139 69.56 1.96 14.33
N GLN A 140 70.83 1.97 14.74
CA GLN A 140 71.58 2.99 15.46
C GLN A 140 72.41 3.90 14.53
N PHE A 141 72.70 5.13 15.00
CA PHE A 141 73.66 6.07 14.43
C PHE A 141 75.06 5.88 15.04
N VAL A 142 76.12 6.02 14.22
CA VAL A 142 77.51 6.17 14.70
C VAL A 142 78.15 7.37 13.97
N PRO A 143 78.67 8.40 14.67
CA PRO A 143 79.46 9.47 14.07
C PRO A 143 80.95 9.14 14.13
N GLN A 144 81.70 9.45 13.07
CA GLN A 144 83.17 9.46 13.11
C GLN A 144 83.71 10.82 12.65
N VAL A 145 84.65 11.33 13.43
CA VAL A 145 85.27 12.66 13.38
C VAL A 145 86.78 12.51 13.18
N HIS A 146 87.41 13.54 12.59
CA HIS A 146 88.86 13.85 12.55
C HIS A 146 89.73 13.06 11.55
N ALA A 147 90.77 13.61 10.88
CA ALA A 147 91.44 14.91 10.87
C ALA A 147 92.28 15.04 9.55
N PRO A 148 92.98 16.16 9.27
CA PRO A 148 93.37 16.60 7.93
C PRO A 148 94.72 16.07 7.45
N ASP A 149 94.98 16.09 6.14
CA ASP A 149 96.36 16.13 5.67
C ASP A 149 96.57 16.99 4.41
N LEU A 150 97.72 17.64 4.44
CA LEU A 150 98.18 18.79 3.66
C LEU A 150 98.81 18.33 2.35
N ALA A 151 98.19 18.64 1.20
CA ALA A 151 98.93 18.89 -0.02
C ALA A 151 98.06 19.56 -1.09
N SER A 152 98.69 20.50 -1.79
CA SER A 152 98.44 20.86 -3.19
C SER A 152 97.46 21.98 -3.54
N VAL A 153 98.14 23.13 -3.73
CA VAL A 153 98.03 24.09 -4.84
C VAL A 153 97.14 25.31 -4.61
N ARG A 154 97.85 26.43 -4.49
CA ARG A 154 97.37 27.81 -4.53
C ARG A 154 96.74 28.09 -5.90
N ALA A 155 95.41 28.21 -5.94
CA ALA A 155 94.68 28.84 -7.03
C ALA A 155 94.88 30.38 -6.97
N PRO A 156 94.85 31.11 -8.10
CA PRO A 156 95.00 32.57 -8.13
C PRO A 156 93.88 33.25 -7.34
N PRO A 157 94.07 34.49 -6.85
CA PRO A 157 93.01 35.19 -6.14
C PRO A 157 91.81 35.34 -7.07
N ALA A 158 90.68 34.74 -6.67
CA ALA A 158 89.41 34.98 -7.32
C ALA A 158 89.09 36.47 -7.23
N ALA A 159 88.59 37.03 -8.33
CA ALA A 159 88.09 38.40 -8.39
C ALA A 159 87.14 38.65 -7.20
N VAL A 160 87.32 39.80 -6.54
CA VAL A 160 86.40 40.29 -5.51
C VAL A 160 84.98 40.24 -6.11
N ALA A 161 84.16 39.34 -5.58
CA ALA A 161 82.76 39.23 -5.96
C ALA A 161 82.07 40.54 -5.57
N ASP A 162 81.41 41.16 -6.54
CA ASP A 162 80.55 42.31 -6.33
C ASP A 162 79.40 41.92 -5.39
N ASP A 163 79.42 42.41 -4.15
CA ASP A 163 78.41 42.19 -3.11
C ASP A 163 77.00 42.63 -3.54
N GLY A 164 76.88 43.37 -4.65
CA GLY A 164 75.61 43.77 -5.25
C GLY A 164 74.72 42.59 -5.69
N ASN A 165 75.27 41.40 -5.92
CA ASN A 165 74.49 40.26 -6.42
C ASN A 165 73.77 39.49 -5.30
N VAL A 166 74.31 39.46 -4.08
CA VAL A 166 73.73 38.69 -2.96
C VAL A 166 72.52 39.42 -2.33
N ILE A 167 72.58 40.75 -2.23
CA ILE A 167 71.46 41.58 -1.73
C ILE A 167 70.26 41.54 -2.70
N ARG A 168 70.51 41.37 -4.01
CA ARG A 168 69.43 41.23 -5.02
C ARG A 168 68.75 39.85 -5.00
N LEU A 169 69.42 38.81 -4.52
CA LEU A 169 68.88 37.45 -4.40
C LEU A 169 68.07 37.29 -3.11
N GLU A 170 68.55 37.78 -1.97
CA GLU A 170 67.81 37.72 -0.70
C GLU A 170 66.46 38.45 -0.77
N GLY A 171 66.44 39.66 -1.36
CA GLY A 171 65.20 40.41 -1.55
C GLY A 171 64.21 39.73 -2.50
N ARG A 172 64.68 38.90 -3.43
CA ARG A 172 63.82 38.17 -4.39
C ARG A 172 63.26 36.89 -3.77
N VAL A 173 64.06 36.15 -3.00
CA VAL A 173 63.62 34.95 -2.28
C VAL A 173 62.61 35.30 -1.18
N LYS A 174 62.82 36.40 -0.45
CA LYS A 174 61.86 36.86 0.58
C LYS A 174 60.51 37.25 -0.03
N ARG A 175 60.50 37.86 -1.22
CA ARG A 175 59.28 38.16 -2.00
C ARG A 175 58.60 36.89 -2.52
N TRP A 176 59.35 35.94 -3.09
CA TRP A 176 58.80 34.66 -3.52
C TRP A 176 58.21 33.85 -2.36
N ARG A 177 58.85 33.88 -1.18
CA ARG A 177 58.33 33.23 0.02
C ARG A 177 57.05 33.90 0.52
N SER A 178 56.96 35.23 0.45
CA SER A 178 55.73 35.97 0.77
C SER A 178 54.61 35.66 -0.22
N ILE A 179 54.91 35.56 -1.52
CA ILE A 179 53.93 35.23 -2.56
C ILE A 179 53.43 33.79 -2.36
N ALA A 180 54.33 32.84 -2.10
CA ALA A 180 53.96 31.44 -1.84
C ALA A 180 53.11 31.28 -0.58
N SER A 181 53.39 32.04 0.48
CA SER A 181 52.59 32.00 1.72
C SER A 181 51.21 32.65 1.54
N VAL A 182 51.11 33.75 0.79
CA VAL A 182 49.81 34.36 0.44
C VAL A 182 48.99 33.41 -0.45
N ALA A 183 49.61 32.79 -1.45
CA ALA A 183 48.95 31.82 -2.32
C ALA A 183 48.47 30.57 -1.54
N GLY A 184 49.29 30.07 -0.61
CA GLY A 184 48.92 28.95 0.25
C GLY A 184 47.75 29.29 1.18
N ALA A 185 47.73 30.49 1.77
CA ALA A 185 46.61 30.94 2.60
C ALA A 185 45.30 31.06 1.81
N LEU A 186 45.35 31.56 0.57
CA LEU A 186 44.18 31.62 -0.32
C LEU A 186 43.68 30.22 -0.71
N ALA A 187 44.60 29.29 -1.00
CA ALA A 187 44.23 27.91 -1.32
C ALA A 187 43.59 27.20 -0.12
N ALA A 188 44.12 27.37 1.08
CA ALA A 188 43.53 26.83 2.31
C ALA A 188 42.14 27.42 2.58
N ALA A 189 41.97 28.73 2.40
CA ALA A 189 40.66 29.38 2.55
C ALA A 189 39.64 28.86 1.53
N LEU A 190 40.03 28.72 0.26
CA LEU A 190 39.17 28.13 -0.78
C LEU A 190 38.80 26.68 -0.46
N PHE A 191 39.75 25.89 0.03
CA PHE A 191 39.48 24.50 0.40
C PHE A 191 38.52 24.38 1.58
N VAL A 192 38.65 25.24 2.59
CA VAL A 192 37.70 25.32 3.72
C VAL A 192 36.31 25.74 3.23
N THR A 193 36.22 26.75 2.35
CA THR A 193 34.92 27.18 1.80
C THR A 193 34.26 26.08 0.95
N LEU A 194 35.05 25.36 0.14
CA LEU A 194 34.55 24.26 -0.67
C LEU A 194 34.12 23.07 0.19
N SER A 195 34.88 22.77 1.26
CA SER A 195 34.53 21.72 2.22
C SER A 195 33.23 22.07 2.97
N LEU A 196 33.05 23.33 3.39
CA LEU A 196 31.79 23.78 3.99
C LEU A 196 30.62 23.67 3.01
N GLN A 197 30.82 24.01 1.73
CA GLN A 197 29.79 23.85 0.69
C GLN A 197 29.33 22.40 0.50
N ILE A 198 30.22 21.41 0.68
CA ILE A 198 29.92 19.99 0.45
C ILE A 198 29.30 19.34 1.69
N PHE A 199 29.82 19.63 2.89
CA PHE A 199 29.48 18.89 4.11
C PHE A 199 28.50 19.59 5.05
N LEU A 200 28.47 20.94 5.10
CA LEU A 200 27.58 21.71 5.98
C LEU A 200 26.99 22.92 5.22
N PRO A 201 26.11 22.70 4.22
CA PRO A 201 25.63 23.75 3.33
C PRO A 201 24.84 24.88 4.03
N ASP A 202 24.29 24.60 5.23
CA ASP A 202 23.53 25.58 6.02
C ASP A 202 24.37 26.54 6.86
N ALA A 203 25.67 26.28 7.02
CA ALA A 203 26.56 27.12 7.83
C ALA A 203 27.09 28.37 7.10
N LEU A 204 26.80 28.55 5.80
CA LEU A 204 27.28 29.67 5.00
C LEU A 204 26.33 30.89 5.04
N PRO A 205 26.88 32.12 5.11
CA PRO A 205 26.09 33.36 5.03
C PRO A 205 25.37 33.45 3.67
N ASN A 206 24.16 34.02 3.69
CA ASN A 206 23.14 33.91 2.65
C ASN A 206 23.57 34.24 1.20
N GLY A 207 24.69 34.97 0.99
CA GLY A 207 25.20 35.34 -0.33
C GLY A 207 26.08 34.29 -1.04
N LEU A 208 26.54 33.23 -0.35
CA LEU A 208 27.40 32.18 -0.93
C LEU A 208 26.69 30.83 -1.08
N ARG A 209 25.38 30.80 -0.81
CA ARG A 209 24.55 29.61 -0.99
C ARG A 209 24.27 29.42 -2.49
N PRO A 210 24.46 28.22 -3.07
CA PRO A 210 23.98 27.94 -4.42
C PRO A 210 22.47 28.17 -4.45
N ALA A 211 22.01 29.01 -5.37
CA ALA A 211 20.58 29.31 -5.50
C ALA A 211 19.82 27.98 -5.71
N PRO A 212 18.78 27.70 -4.91
CA PRO A 212 18.00 26.49 -5.08
C PRO A 212 17.43 26.49 -6.50
N ARG A 213 17.88 25.54 -7.33
CA ARG A 213 17.25 25.28 -8.62
C ARG A 213 15.87 24.71 -8.31
N ILE A 214 14.86 25.57 -8.33
CA ILE A 214 13.47 25.15 -8.38
C ILE A 214 13.31 24.47 -9.73
N GLN A 215 13.59 23.18 -9.79
CA GLN A 215 13.00 22.34 -10.81
C GLN A 215 11.52 22.30 -10.43
N THR A 216 10.72 23.14 -11.06
CA THR A 216 9.30 22.86 -11.23
C THR A 216 9.23 21.53 -11.97
N VAL A 217 9.26 20.43 -11.22
CA VAL A 217 8.67 19.18 -11.66
C VAL A 217 7.23 19.58 -11.89
N GLU A 218 6.86 19.75 -13.15
CA GLU A 218 5.47 19.77 -13.56
C GLU A 218 4.96 18.37 -13.20
N VAL A 219 4.58 18.20 -11.93
CA VAL A 219 3.79 17.07 -11.48
C VAL A 219 2.51 17.25 -12.25
N LYS A 220 2.45 16.60 -13.41
CA LYS A 220 1.20 16.34 -14.09
C LYS A 220 0.37 15.61 -13.06
N THR A 221 -0.45 16.39 -12.36
CA THR A 221 -1.41 15.89 -11.38
C THR A 221 -2.05 14.68 -12.04
N PRO A 222 -2.01 13.49 -11.41
CA PRO A 222 -2.79 12.37 -11.89
C PRO A 222 -4.19 12.93 -12.15
N ALA A 223 -4.70 12.72 -13.37
CA ALA A 223 -6.05 13.15 -13.72
C ALA A 223 -6.94 12.82 -12.51
N ALA A 224 -7.66 13.83 -12.00
CA ALA A 224 -8.56 13.66 -10.87
C ALA A 224 -9.29 12.32 -11.02
N PRO A 225 -9.38 11.49 -9.96
CA PRO A 225 -10.01 10.19 -10.06
C PRO A 225 -11.33 10.40 -10.78
N LEU A 226 -11.46 9.78 -11.97
CA LEU A 226 -12.69 9.79 -12.73
C LEU A 226 -13.76 9.42 -11.72
N ALA A 227 -14.71 10.32 -11.47
CA ALA A 227 -15.78 10.13 -10.51
C ALA A 227 -16.25 8.66 -10.61
N ALA A 228 -16.28 7.94 -9.48
CA ALA A 228 -16.55 6.50 -9.52
C ALA A 228 -17.84 6.30 -10.30
N SER A 229 -17.72 5.64 -11.46
CA SER A 229 -18.85 5.38 -12.34
C SER A 229 -19.77 4.40 -11.64
N ALA A 230 -21.08 4.57 -11.83
CA ALA A 230 -22.04 3.63 -11.29
C ALA A 230 -21.65 2.20 -11.69
N GLN A 231 -21.58 1.27 -10.74
CA GLN A 231 -21.32 -0.14 -11.07
C GLN A 231 -22.63 -0.91 -10.96
N TYR A 232 -22.86 -1.74 -11.96
CA TYR A 232 -24.08 -2.51 -12.07
C TYR A 232 -23.76 -4.00 -12.13
N VAL A 233 -24.51 -4.80 -11.39
CA VAL A 233 -24.32 -6.26 -11.31
C VAL A 233 -25.65 -6.98 -11.47
N ALA A 234 -25.68 -8.02 -12.29
CA ALA A 234 -26.79 -8.96 -12.38
C ALA A 234 -26.30 -10.38 -12.07
N LEU A 235 -27.01 -11.09 -11.20
CA LEU A 235 -26.82 -12.51 -10.97
C LEU A 235 -27.77 -13.27 -11.91
N LEU A 236 -27.22 -14.07 -12.82
CA LEU A 236 -28.02 -14.87 -13.76
C LEU A 236 -28.20 -16.27 -13.16
N GLN A 237 -29.43 -16.53 -12.75
CA GLN A 237 -29.81 -17.74 -12.02
C GLN A 237 -30.67 -18.65 -12.89
N ASP A 238 -30.67 -19.95 -12.59
CA ASP A 238 -31.62 -20.89 -13.16
C ASP A 238 -32.99 -20.78 -12.46
N GLN A 239 -33.95 -21.59 -12.92
CA GLN A 239 -35.29 -21.67 -12.32
C GLN A 239 -35.28 -22.21 -10.87
N ALA A 240 -34.20 -22.87 -10.45
CA ALA A 240 -34.01 -23.38 -9.08
C ALA A 240 -33.26 -22.38 -8.17
N GLY A 241 -32.86 -21.21 -8.70
CA GLY A 241 -32.13 -20.16 -7.98
C GLY A 241 -30.61 -20.34 -7.94
N GLY A 242 -30.06 -21.35 -8.61
CA GLY A 242 -28.62 -21.60 -8.69
C GLY A 242 -27.91 -20.53 -9.54
N PRO A 243 -26.90 -19.81 -9.00
CA PRO A 243 -26.18 -18.80 -9.77
C PRO A 243 -25.23 -19.45 -10.78
N ALA A 244 -25.45 -19.19 -12.06
CA ALA A 244 -24.62 -19.72 -13.14
C ALA A 244 -23.61 -18.70 -13.65
N PHE A 245 -24.01 -17.43 -13.74
CA PHE A 245 -23.18 -16.34 -14.24
C PHE A 245 -23.38 -15.06 -13.42
N ILE A 246 -22.33 -14.25 -13.34
CA ILE A 246 -22.36 -12.89 -12.81
C ILE A 246 -22.05 -11.94 -13.97
N LEU A 247 -22.95 -11.01 -14.25
CA LEU A 247 -22.76 -9.95 -15.23
C LEU A 247 -22.44 -8.65 -14.50
N THR A 248 -21.31 -8.04 -14.81
CA THR A 248 -20.94 -6.70 -14.32
C THR A 248 -20.95 -5.73 -15.49
N ILE A 249 -21.50 -4.54 -15.30
CA ILE A 249 -21.54 -3.46 -16.29
C ILE A 249 -21.00 -2.19 -15.63
N ASP A 250 -20.00 -1.59 -16.28
CA ASP A 250 -19.50 -0.28 -15.90
C ASP A 250 -20.43 0.83 -16.42
N GLY A 251 -20.93 1.69 -15.54
CA GLY A 251 -21.93 2.70 -15.88
C GLY A 251 -21.43 3.85 -16.76
N ALA A 252 -20.11 4.09 -16.81
CA ALA A 252 -19.54 5.14 -17.65
C ALA A 252 -19.26 4.66 -19.08
N THR A 253 -18.64 3.49 -19.20
CA THR A 253 -18.21 2.90 -20.47
C THR A 253 -19.25 1.98 -21.08
N ARG A 254 -20.20 1.47 -20.27
CA ARG A 254 -21.12 0.38 -20.62
C ARG A 254 -20.37 -0.84 -21.17
N ASN A 255 -19.15 -1.05 -20.68
CA ASN A 255 -18.46 -2.31 -20.90
C ASN A 255 -19.05 -3.35 -19.95
N PHE A 256 -19.34 -4.53 -20.49
CA PHE A 256 -19.80 -5.63 -19.66
C PHE A 256 -18.77 -6.74 -19.58
N THR A 257 -18.76 -7.40 -18.43
CA THR A 257 -17.99 -8.60 -18.14
C THR A 257 -18.93 -9.66 -17.59
N VAL A 258 -18.95 -10.82 -18.22
CA VAL A 258 -19.64 -12.01 -17.71
C VAL A 258 -18.60 -12.92 -17.07
N ARG A 259 -18.81 -13.27 -15.82
CA ARG A 259 -18.09 -14.31 -15.10
C ARG A 259 -18.94 -15.57 -15.00
N LYS A 260 -18.36 -16.71 -15.37
CA LYS A 260 -18.95 -18.04 -15.19
C LYS A 260 -18.67 -18.53 -13.77
N VAL A 261 -19.68 -19.08 -13.09
CA VAL A 261 -19.58 -19.54 -11.69
C VAL A 261 -19.81 -21.05 -11.58
N GLY A 262 -20.80 -21.59 -12.28
CA GLY A 262 -21.15 -23.01 -12.17
C GLY A 262 -21.74 -23.66 -13.43
N ALA A 263 -21.89 -22.91 -14.53
CA ALA A 263 -22.48 -23.45 -15.76
C ALA A 263 -21.43 -23.98 -16.73
N THR A 264 -21.48 -25.29 -17.00
CA THR A 264 -20.64 -25.94 -18.01
C THR A 264 -21.44 -26.11 -19.31
N PRO A 265 -20.94 -25.64 -20.47
CA PRO A 265 -21.62 -25.84 -21.73
C PRO A 265 -21.54 -27.31 -22.14
N GLU A 266 -22.65 -27.84 -22.67
CA GLU A 266 -22.66 -29.18 -23.26
C GLU A 266 -21.70 -29.27 -24.47
N PRO A 267 -21.12 -30.45 -24.75
CA PRO A 267 -20.26 -30.63 -25.92
C PRO A 267 -20.97 -30.21 -27.23
N GLY A 268 -20.33 -29.32 -27.99
CA GLY A 268 -20.89 -28.79 -29.25
C GLY A 268 -21.99 -27.73 -29.07
N LYS A 269 -22.22 -27.25 -27.84
CA LYS A 269 -23.10 -26.14 -27.52
C LYS A 269 -22.32 -24.94 -27.01
N SER A 270 -22.95 -23.78 -27.04
CA SER A 270 -22.35 -22.53 -26.57
C SER A 270 -23.41 -21.73 -25.82
N PHE A 271 -23.02 -21.08 -24.73
CA PHE A 271 -23.89 -20.14 -24.06
C PHE A 271 -23.86 -18.79 -24.78
N GLU A 272 -25.02 -18.17 -24.96
CA GLU A 272 -25.11 -16.83 -25.55
C GLU A 272 -25.87 -15.90 -24.63
N LEU A 273 -25.35 -14.69 -24.46
CA LEU A 273 -25.96 -13.65 -23.64
C LEU A 273 -26.88 -12.77 -24.48
N TRP A 274 -28.03 -12.43 -23.93
CA TRP A 274 -29.06 -11.62 -24.55
C TRP A 274 -29.47 -10.44 -23.68
N LEU A 275 -29.72 -9.30 -24.34
CA LEU A 275 -30.37 -8.12 -23.78
C LEU A 275 -31.86 -8.15 -24.14
N ILE A 276 -32.74 -8.17 -23.13
CA ILE A 276 -34.19 -8.17 -23.30
C ILE A 276 -34.77 -6.93 -22.62
N SER A 277 -35.44 -6.07 -23.38
CA SER A 277 -36.10 -4.87 -22.87
C SER A 277 -37.39 -4.64 -23.64
N ASP A 278 -38.38 -4.04 -22.99
CA ASP A 278 -39.63 -3.54 -23.58
C ASP A 278 -39.41 -2.45 -24.64
N LYS A 279 -38.27 -1.74 -24.56
CA LYS A 279 -37.87 -0.73 -25.56
C LYS A 279 -37.27 -1.33 -26.83
N LEU A 280 -36.99 -2.64 -26.83
CA LEU A 280 -36.42 -3.34 -27.98
C LEU A 280 -37.48 -4.26 -28.61
N PRO A 281 -37.63 -4.25 -29.94
CA PRO A 281 -38.66 -5.06 -30.61
C PRO A 281 -38.39 -6.58 -30.53
N ARG A 282 -37.15 -6.98 -30.27
CA ARG A 282 -36.72 -8.37 -30.10
C ARG A 282 -35.46 -8.45 -29.23
N PRO A 283 -35.18 -9.59 -28.58
CA PRO A 283 -33.94 -9.83 -27.86
C PRO A 283 -32.71 -9.52 -28.73
N ARG A 284 -31.71 -8.88 -28.15
CA ARG A 284 -30.45 -8.56 -28.83
C ARG A 284 -29.32 -9.41 -28.29
N SER A 285 -28.64 -10.12 -29.18
CA SER A 285 -27.44 -10.87 -28.82
C SER A 285 -26.33 -9.91 -28.38
N LEU A 286 -25.75 -10.22 -27.23
CA LEU A 286 -24.50 -9.65 -26.72
C LEU A 286 -23.31 -10.58 -26.98
N GLY A 287 -23.56 -11.70 -27.68
CA GLY A 287 -22.58 -12.64 -28.15
C GLY A 287 -22.37 -13.85 -27.24
N VAL A 288 -21.59 -14.79 -27.77
CA VAL A 288 -21.24 -16.04 -27.10
C VAL A 288 -20.34 -15.80 -25.89
N ILE A 289 -20.71 -16.42 -24.78
CA ILE A 289 -19.91 -16.52 -23.56
C ILE A 289 -18.83 -17.58 -23.80
N GLY A 290 -17.57 -17.18 -23.66
CA GLY A 290 -16.42 -18.02 -23.95
C GLY A 290 -16.29 -19.23 -23.03
N ALA A 291 -15.38 -20.15 -23.39
CA ALA A 291 -15.10 -21.34 -22.59
C ALA A 291 -14.43 -21.01 -21.23
N GLY A 292 -13.65 -19.93 -21.16
CA GLY A 292 -13.00 -19.47 -19.93
C GLY A 292 -13.97 -18.92 -18.87
N ASP A 293 -13.38 -18.44 -17.78
CA ASP A 293 -14.14 -17.92 -16.63
C ASP A 293 -14.73 -16.54 -16.88
N PHE A 294 -14.10 -15.73 -17.75
CA PHE A 294 -14.50 -14.36 -18.03
C PHE A 294 -14.71 -14.12 -19.53
N THR A 295 -15.74 -13.34 -19.86
CA THR A 295 -15.98 -12.81 -21.21
C THR A 295 -16.35 -11.34 -21.11
N ALA A 296 -15.52 -10.46 -21.67
CA ALA A 296 -15.76 -9.02 -21.66
C ALA A 296 -15.92 -8.49 -23.08
N ARG A 297 -16.91 -7.62 -23.33
CA ARG A 297 -17.15 -7.00 -24.64
C ARG A 297 -17.73 -5.57 -24.50
N PRO A 298 -17.37 -4.64 -25.39
CA PRO A 298 -17.88 -3.26 -25.39
C PRO A 298 -19.16 -3.12 -26.24
N LEU A 299 -20.12 -4.05 -26.15
CA LEU A 299 -21.31 -4.02 -27.03
C LEU A 299 -22.48 -3.21 -26.47
N LEU A 300 -22.51 -2.92 -25.16
CA LEU A 300 -23.61 -2.15 -24.57
C LEU A 300 -23.41 -0.63 -24.70
N ALA A 301 -22.23 -0.17 -25.15
CA ALA A 301 -21.92 1.23 -25.37
C ALA A 301 -22.88 1.93 -26.36
N SER A 302 -23.44 1.18 -27.31
CA SER A 302 -24.36 1.66 -28.35
C SER A 302 -25.83 1.77 -27.90
N TYR A 303 -26.17 1.30 -26.71
CA TYR A 303 -27.53 1.38 -26.15
C TYR A 303 -27.63 2.52 -25.14
N ASP A 304 -28.83 3.07 -25.00
CA ASP A 304 -29.14 4.06 -23.97
C ASP A 304 -29.05 3.44 -22.57
N ALA A 305 -28.62 4.24 -21.59
CA ALA A 305 -28.44 3.77 -20.21
C ALA A 305 -29.76 3.25 -19.59
N GLU A 306 -30.89 3.87 -19.92
CA GLU A 306 -32.20 3.42 -19.43
C GLU A 306 -32.56 2.02 -19.95
N VAL A 307 -32.23 1.72 -21.21
CA VAL A 307 -32.46 0.39 -21.81
C VAL A 307 -31.58 -0.65 -21.15
N VAL A 308 -30.30 -0.35 -20.91
CA VAL A 308 -29.35 -1.24 -20.25
C VAL A 308 -29.76 -1.52 -18.81
N ASN A 309 -30.10 -0.49 -18.05
CA ASN A 309 -30.42 -0.60 -16.63
C ASN A 309 -31.79 -1.23 -16.38
N GLY A 310 -32.77 -0.99 -17.25
CA GLY A 310 -34.11 -1.57 -17.16
C GLY A 310 -34.25 -2.97 -17.79
N ALA A 311 -33.22 -3.47 -18.47
CA ALA A 311 -33.28 -4.74 -19.16
C ALA A 311 -33.22 -5.96 -18.23
N THR A 312 -33.79 -7.05 -18.73
CA THR A 312 -33.52 -8.40 -18.25
C THR A 312 -32.41 -9.00 -19.11
N TYR A 313 -31.39 -9.55 -18.47
CA TYR A 313 -30.33 -10.29 -19.12
C TYR A 313 -30.64 -11.78 -19.06
N ALA A 314 -30.44 -12.47 -20.18
CA ALA A 314 -30.77 -13.88 -20.32
C ALA A 314 -29.64 -14.64 -21.00
N VAL A 315 -29.44 -15.89 -20.60
CA VAL A 315 -28.51 -16.81 -21.25
C VAL A 315 -29.28 -17.99 -21.83
N THR A 316 -28.99 -18.32 -23.08
CA THR A 316 -29.56 -19.47 -23.78
C THR A 316 -28.46 -20.49 -24.11
N VAL A 317 -28.86 -21.74 -24.34
CA VAL A 317 -27.97 -22.78 -24.87
C VAL A 317 -28.16 -22.83 -26.38
N GLU A 318 -27.14 -22.39 -27.10
CA GLU A 318 -27.13 -22.32 -28.55
C GLU A 318 -26.24 -23.43 -29.12
N GLN A 319 -26.33 -23.64 -30.43
CA GLN A 319 -25.36 -24.45 -31.17
C GLN A 319 -23.94 -23.88 -31.08
N ALA A 320 -22.94 -24.67 -31.46
CA ALA A 320 -21.55 -24.23 -31.49
C ALA A 320 -21.40 -22.90 -32.26
N GLY A 321 -20.84 -21.89 -31.58
CA GLY A 321 -20.66 -20.55 -32.15
C GLY A 321 -21.85 -19.60 -31.97
N GLY A 322 -22.93 -20.02 -31.32
CA GLY A 322 -24.08 -19.19 -30.99
C GLY A 322 -25.23 -19.26 -32.00
N SER A 323 -26.18 -18.34 -31.86
CA SER A 323 -27.34 -18.18 -32.72
C SER A 323 -26.91 -17.80 -34.14
N PRO A 324 -27.40 -18.50 -35.17
CA PRO A 324 -27.01 -18.26 -36.56
C PRO A 324 -27.62 -16.97 -37.15
N ASN A 325 -28.74 -16.51 -36.59
CA ASN A 325 -29.53 -15.40 -37.13
C ASN A 325 -29.70 -14.24 -36.14
N GLY A 326 -28.99 -14.28 -35.01
CA GLY A 326 -29.11 -13.28 -33.94
C GLY A 326 -30.48 -13.29 -33.26
N GLN A 327 -31.17 -14.43 -33.25
CA GLN A 327 -32.38 -14.68 -32.47
C GLN A 327 -32.18 -15.94 -31.60
N PRO A 328 -32.67 -15.97 -30.36
CA PRO A 328 -32.57 -17.15 -29.51
C PRO A 328 -33.10 -18.39 -30.22
N THR A 329 -32.31 -19.48 -30.30
CA THR A 329 -32.81 -20.75 -30.85
C THR A 329 -33.42 -21.63 -29.77
N SER A 330 -33.11 -21.36 -28.51
CA SER A 330 -33.67 -22.03 -27.34
C SER A 330 -34.26 -21.04 -26.33
N SER A 331 -35.01 -21.59 -25.37
CA SER A 331 -35.53 -20.78 -24.25
C SER A 331 -34.39 -20.38 -23.30
N PRO A 332 -34.47 -19.21 -22.65
CA PRO A 332 -33.52 -18.82 -21.62
C PRO A 332 -33.42 -19.86 -20.51
N VAL A 333 -32.20 -20.32 -20.24
CA VAL A 333 -31.89 -21.24 -19.14
C VAL A 333 -31.49 -20.49 -17.87
N PHE A 334 -30.89 -19.31 -18.01
CA PHE A 334 -30.54 -18.43 -16.89
C PHE A 334 -31.01 -17.01 -17.18
N SER A 335 -31.45 -16.28 -16.16
CA SER A 335 -31.81 -14.87 -16.32
C SER A 335 -31.63 -14.07 -15.03
N GLY A 336 -31.57 -12.76 -15.16
CA GLY A 336 -31.46 -11.85 -14.03
C GLY A 336 -31.64 -10.39 -14.44
N LYS A 337 -31.93 -9.54 -13.45
CA LYS A 337 -32.01 -8.10 -13.62
C LYS A 337 -30.77 -7.43 -13.06
N LEU A 338 -30.47 -6.27 -13.63
CA LEU A 338 -29.37 -5.45 -13.21
C LEU A 338 -29.68 -4.72 -11.89
N ILE A 339 -28.73 -4.70 -10.98
CA ILE A 339 -28.81 -4.02 -9.69
C ILE A 339 -27.63 -3.04 -9.61
N GLU A 340 -27.88 -1.82 -9.18
CA GLU A 340 -26.84 -0.83 -8.92
C GLU A 340 -26.14 -1.14 -7.59
N THR A 341 -24.84 -1.39 -7.63
CA THR A 341 -24.05 -1.77 -6.44
C THR A 341 -23.16 -0.63 -5.93
N VAL A 342 -22.82 0.32 -6.80
CA VAL A 342 -22.09 1.54 -6.44
C VAL A 342 -22.77 2.72 -7.13
N PRO A 343 -23.35 3.68 -6.41
CA PRO A 343 -23.90 4.87 -7.02
C PRO A 343 -22.80 5.82 -7.52
N PRO A 344 -23.04 6.61 -8.58
CA PRO A 344 -22.04 7.51 -9.11
C PRO A 344 -21.69 8.58 -8.07
N SER A 345 -20.39 8.86 -7.91
CA SER A 345 -19.95 9.92 -7.00
C SER A 345 -20.50 11.27 -7.49
N GLN A 346 -21.44 11.86 -6.76
CA GLN A 346 -21.90 13.22 -7.06
C GLN A 346 -20.71 14.18 -6.88
N PRO A 347 -20.43 15.07 -7.85
CA PRO A 347 -19.42 16.10 -7.67
C PRO A 347 -19.80 16.96 -6.47
N GLN A 348 -19.01 16.94 -5.41
CA GLN A 348 -19.14 17.90 -4.33
C GLN A 348 -18.99 19.30 -4.93
N ALA A 349 -20.06 20.09 -4.86
CA ALA A 349 -20.00 21.49 -5.25
C ALA A 349 -18.89 22.18 -4.43
N PRO A 350 -18.05 23.03 -5.05
CA PRO A 350 -16.98 23.69 -4.32
C PRO A 350 -17.57 24.49 -3.17
N ALA A 351 -17.10 24.20 -1.95
CA ALA A 351 -17.43 24.97 -0.77
C ALA A 351 -17.18 26.45 -1.07
N LYS A 352 -18.23 27.27 -1.01
CA LYS A 352 -18.10 28.71 -1.13
C LYS A 352 -17.37 29.23 0.11
N LYS A 353 -16.07 29.48 -0.10
CA LYS A 353 -15.13 30.38 0.61
C LYS A 353 -15.17 30.44 2.13
#